data_AF-A0A7Y7THI3-F1
#
_entry.id   AF-A0A7Y7THI3-F1
#
_cell.length_a   1.000
_cell.length_b   1.000
_cell.length_c   1.000
_cell.angle_alpha   90.00
_cell.angle_beta   90.00
_cell.angle_gamma   90.00
#
_symmetry.space_group_name_H-M   'P 1'
#
loop_
_entity.id
_entity.type
_entity.pdbx_description
1 polymer ?
#
loop_
_entity_poly.entity_id
_entity_poly.type
_entity_poly.pdbx_seq_one_letter_code
_entity_poly.pdbx_strand_id
1 'polypeptide(L)' 'MSRTELNLNDELYEQAKLYTGLKSKEDVVNYALKYLVEQMDMETLLGLQGKSSWEGDLNQMRMGRDGSC' A
#
# COMPACT_ATOMS: atom_id res chain seq x y z
N MET A 1 8.84 17.06 -14.53
CA MET A 1 7.62 16.30 -14.88
C MET A 1 7.10 16.78 -16.23
N SER A 2 6.48 15.90 -17.02
CA SER A 2 5.82 16.25 -18.28
C SER A 2 4.35 16.59 -18.04
N ARG A 3 3.83 17.60 -18.74
CA ARG A 3 2.42 17.95 -18.68
C ARG A 3 1.63 17.07 -19.65
N THR A 4 0.54 16.49 -19.16
CA THR A 4 -0.31 15.58 -19.93
C THR A 4 -1.76 16.01 -19.79
N GLU A 5 -2.51 16.02 -20.89
CA GLU A 5 -3.96 16.17 -20.87
C GLU A 5 -4.61 14.80 -20.68
N LEU A 6 -5.51 14.68 -19.70
CA LEU A 6 -6.14 13.42 -19.35
C LEU A 6 -7.58 13.66 -18.88
N ASN A 7 -8.47 12.75 -19.25
CA ASN A 7 -9.86 12.77 -18.82
C ASN A 7 -10.00 11.89 -17.57
N LEU A 8 -10.47 12.48 -16.46
CA LEU A 8 -10.77 11.75 -15.23
C LEU A 8 -12.28 11.50 -15.12
N ASN A 9 -12.64 10.41 -14.47
CA ASN A 9 -14.01 10.25 -13.98
C ASN A 9 -14.18 11.17 -12.75
N ASP A 10 -15.05 12.16 -12.88
CA ASP A 10 -15.27 13.17 -11.84
C ASP A 10 -15.85 12.59 -10.54
N GLU A 11 -16.69 11.54 -10.62
CA GLU A 11 -17.27 10.90 -9.43
C GLU A 11 -16.18 10.22 -8.59
N LEU A 12 -15.29 9.47 -9.25
CA LEU A 12 -14.16 8.81 -8.59
C LEU A 12 -13.15 9.83 -8.07
N TYR A 13 -12.92 10.91 -8.83
CA TYR A 13 -12.03 11.99 -8.40
C TYR A 13 -12.55 12.66 -7.13
N GLU A 14 -13.84 12.99 -7.05
CA GLU A 14 -14.42 13.61 -5.85
C GLU A 14 -14.38 12.67 -4.64
N GLN A 15 -14.62 11.37 -4.82
CA GLN A 15 -14.45 10.37 -3.75
C GLN A 15 -12.99 10.29 -3.28
N ALA A 16 -12.04 10.21 -4.21
CA ALA A 16 -10.61 10.20 -3.89
C ALA A 16 -10.20 11.48 -3.15
N LYS A 17 -10.76 12.63 -3.55
CA LYS A 17 -10.54 13.92 -2.89
C LYS A 17 -11.06 13.92 -1.45
N LEU A 18 -12.25 13.37 -1.22
CA LEU A 18 -12.84 13.24 0.12
C LEU A 18 -12.02 12.31 1.02
N TYR A 19 -11.53 11.18 0.50
CA TYR A 19 -10.76 10.21 1.27
C TYR A 19 -9.34 10.67 1.57
N THR A 20 -8.68 11.35 0.62
CA THR A 20 -7.27 11.77 0.76
C THR A 20 -7.11 13.18 1.31
N GLY A 21 -8.15 14.03 1.23
CA GLY A 21 -8.09 15.44 1.59
C GLY A 21 -7.25 16.31 0.64
N LEU A 22 -6.79 15.75 -0.47
CA LEU A 22 -5.95 16.44 -1.46
C LEU A 22 -6.78 17.45 -2.27
N LYS A 23 -6.16 18.54 -2.73
CA LYS A 23 -6.89 19.63 -3.41
C LYS A 23 -6.69 19.63 -4.93
N SER A 24 -5.52 19.23 -5.40
CA SER A 24 -5.17 19.25 -6.81
C SER A 24 -5.51 17.93 -7.50
N LYS A 25 -5.93 18.00 -8.78
CA LYS A 25 -6.05 16.82 -9.64
C LYS A 25 -4.71 16.11 -9.81
N GLU A 26 -3.62 16.88 -9.91
CA GLU A 26 -2.26 16.34 -10.03
C GLU A 26 -1.85 15.54 -8.79
N ASP A 27 -2.10 16.07 -7.59
CA ASP A 27 -1.74 15.40 -6.34
C ASP A 27 -2.48 14.08 -6.17
N VAL A 28 -3.79 14.07 -6.47
CA VAL A 28 -4.62 12.85 -6.39
C VAL A 28 -4.13 11.79 -7.37
N VAL A 29 -3.79 12.18 -8.60
CA VAL A 29 -3.29 11.25 -9.62
C VAL A 29 -1.91 10.70 -9.24
N ASN A 30 -0.99 11.57 -8.79
CA ASN A 30 0.34 11.13 -8.34
C ASN A 30 0.25 10.21 -7.13
N TYR A 31 -0.64 10.51 -6.17
CA TYR A 31 -0.90 9.66 -5.02
C TYR A 31 -1.46 8.30 -5.44
N ALA A 32 -2.44 8.27 -6.35
CA ALA A 32 -3.03 7.03 -6.85
C ALA A 32 -2.00 6.15 -7.58
N LEU A 33 -1.13 6.74 -8.40
CA LEU A 33 -0.05 6.01 -9.08
C LEU A 33 0.95 5.43 -8.08
N LYS A 34 1.35 6.20 -7.08
CA LYS A 34 2.24 5.72 -6.02
C LYS A 34 1.61 4.55 -5.26
N TYR A 35 0.36 4.69 -4.85
CA TYR A 35 -0.38 3.67 -4.13
C TYR A 35 -0.54 2.38 -4.95
N LEU A 36 -0.80 2.49 -6.25
CA LEU A 36 -0.88 1.34 -7.15
C LEU A 36 0.42 0.53 -7.16
N VAL A 37 1.57 1.20 -7.27
CA VAL A 37 2.88 0.53 -7.28
C VAL A 37 3.15 -0.14 -5.93
N GLU A 38 2.92 0.57 -4.82
CA GLU A 38 3.08 0.01 -3.48
C GLU A 38 2.20 -1.24 -3.26
N GLN A 39 0.96 -1.20 -3.75
CA GLN A 39 0.04 -2.32 -3.69
C GLN A 39 0.55 -3.53 -4.48
N MET A 40 1.04 -3.32 -5.70
CA MET A 40 1.59 -4.40 -6.54
C MET A 40 2.87 -5.01 -5.94
N ASP A 41 3.72 -4.19 -5.33
CA ASP A 41 4.91 -4.65 -4.62
C ASP A 41 4.52 -5.54 -3.43
N MET A 42 3.52 -5.13 -2.65
CA MET A 42 2.98 -5.94 -1.56
C MET A 42 2.40 -7.26 -2.06
N GLU A 43 1.63 -7.26 -3.14
CA GLU A 43 1.10 -8.50 -3.76
C GLU A 43 2.21 -9.43 -4.22
N THR A 44 3.29 -8.89 -4.77
CA THR A 44 4.47 -9.68 -5.19
C THR A 44 5.13 -10.34 -3.99
N LEU A 45 5.29 -9.62 -2.87
CA LEU A 45 5.82 -10.15 -1.62
C LEU A 45 4.90 -11.23 -1.03
N LEU A 46 3.59 -11.00 -1.03
CA LEU A 46 2.60 -12.00 -0.58
C LEU A 46 2.64 -13.25 -1.47
N GLY A 47 2.93 -13.11 -2.76
CA GLY A 47 3.15 -14.23 -3.68
C GLY A 47 4.40 -15.07 -3.38
N LEU A 48 5.27 -14.64 -2.46
CA LEU A 48 6.38 -15.44 -1.92
C LEU A 48 5.95 -16.28 -0.71
N GLN A 49 4.76 -16.06 -0.15
CA GLN A 49 4.22 -16.83 0.97
C GLN A 49 4.15 -18.32 0.59
N GLY A 50 4.75 -19.17 1.43
CA GLY A 50 4.82 -20.62 1.21
C GLY A 50 5.89 -21.10 0.22
N LYS A 51 6.60 -20.20 -0.47
CA LYS A 51 7.75 -20.58 -1.32
C LYS A 51 9.07 -20.69 -0.54
N SER A 52 9.13 -20.05 0.64
CA SER A 52 10.25 -20.16 1.55
C SER A 52 9.80 -20.92 2.79
N SER A 53 10.45 -22.07 3.05
CA SER A 53 10.28 -22.81 4.30
C SER A 53 10.94 -22.02 5.42
N TRP A 54 10.13 -21.43 6.29
CA TRP A 54 10.63 -20.80 7.48
C TRP A 54 10.90 -21.88 8.55
N GLU A 55 12.18 -22.13 8.85
CA GLU A 55 12.65 -23.16 9.80
C GLU A 55 12.85 -22.57 11.22
N GLY A 56 11.84 -21.90 11.77
CA GLY A 56 11.89 -21.39 13.14
C GLY A 56 10.74 -21.90 14.00
N ASP A 57 10.84 -21.72 15.32
CA ASP A 57 9.73 -21.94 16.26
C ASP A 57 9.15 -20.59 16.70
N LEU A 58 7.93 -20.31 16.22
CA LEU A 58 7.19 -19.08 16.50
C LEU A 58 6.90 -18.91 18.00
N ASN A 59 6.73 -20.01 18.73
CA ASN A 59 6.47 -19.97 20.16
C ASN A 59 7.73 -19.53 20.88
N GLN A 60 8.89 -20.11 20.57
CA GLN A 60 10.16 -19.76 21.21
C GLN A 60 10.51 -18.28 21.05
N MET A 61 10.28 -17.70 19.86
CA MET A 61 10.55 -16.27 19.61
C MET A 61 9.61 -15.33 20.37
N ARG A 62 8.44 -15.82 20.82
CA ARG A 62 7.44 -15.03 21.55
C ARG A 62 7.60 -15.11 23.07
N MET A 63 8.33 -16.08 23.60
CA MET A 63 8.59 -16.26 25.05
C MET A 63 9.44 -15.16 25.71
N GLY A 64 9.91 -14.16 24.96
CA GLY A 64 10.59 -12.97 25.50
C GLY A 64 9.69 -11.72 25.54
N ARG A 65 8.40 -11.85 25.19
CA ARG A 65 7.44 -10.73 25.05
C ARG A 65 6.27 -10.82 26.02
N ASP A 66 6.03 -11.98 26.61
CA ASP A 66 5.22 -12.10 27.81
C ASP A 66 5.99 -11.41 28.93
N GLY A 67 5.65 -10.15 29.18
CA GLY A 67 6.20 -9.36 30.26
C GLY A 67 5.84 -9.95 31.63
N SER A 68 6.43 -11.07 31.99
CA SER A 68 6.64 -11.42 33.38
C SER A 68 7.65 -10.43 33.92
N CYS A 69 7.12 -9.51 34.71
CA CYS A 69 7.82 -8.63 35.62
C CYS A 69 8.91 -9.35 36.43
#